data_AF-A0A093BDM1-F1
#
_entry.id   AF-A0A093BDM1-F1
#
_cell.length_a   1.000
_cell.length_b   1.000
_cell.length_c   1.000
_cell.angle_alpha   90.00
_cell.angle_beta   90.00
_cell.angle_gamma   90.00
#
_symmetry.space_group_name_H-M   'P 1'
#
loop_
_entity.id
_entity.type
_entity.pdbx_description
1 polymer ?
#
loop_
_entity_poly.entity_id
_entity_poly.type
_entity_poly.pdbx_seq_one_letter_code
_entity_poly.pdbx_strand_id
1 'polypeptide(L)'
;SQKSGELVAVKVFNNASYLRPQEVQMREFEMLRKLNHKNIVKLFAVEETGSSRQKVLVMEYCSSGSLLNVLEDPANTFGLAESEFLIVLQCVVAGMNHLRENSVVHRDIKPGNIMRLVGEDGQSVYKLTDFGAARELDDDEKFVSVYGTEEYLHPDMYERAVLRKPQQKAYGVTVDLWSIGVTFYHAATGSLPFVPFGGPRRNKEIMYKITTEKPPGAIAGVQRQENGSIEWSYELPVTCQLSEGLKDQLIPILANILEVDQEKCWGFDQFFAETNDILHRMVVDVFSLQQASLHRVYIHSYNTSTKFLEAVFKQTNIVPHHQEYFFEGHLYELDPNLQAHNFCKTTEHNPLTLLSTAEQPEDVVGVRYRDPALSFPKLVPKVDVSSLCSGRTVPSRRVPPRAGAAPTFSPTQPHFEATREEAAAPSSRRRAGGCLWLGFCSRNIHFLPSSRYEAVPAGVPALKDLAAVKTRLQRGSPLPPPHALHVAEELSQCSHNISDFQGALDSILSEVVKDRQQVLEDK
;
A
#
# COMPACT_ATOMS: atom_id res chain seq x y z
N SER A 1 37.93 -2.56 -6.95
CA SER A 1 39.31 -3.08 -7.05
C SER A 1 39.55 -4.08 -5.93
N GLN A 2 40.27 -5.17 -6.17
CA GLN A 2 40.45 -6.32 -5.23
C GLN A 2 41.07 -5.98 -3.85
N LYS A 3 41.32 -4.71 -3.54
CA LYS A 3 42.01 -4.24 -2.32
C LYS A 3 41.10 -3.82 -1.17
N SER A 4 39.82 -3.48 -1.41
CA SER A 4 38.91 -3.03 -0.33
C SER A 4 38.10 -4.15 0.33
N GLY A 5 37.95 -5.32 -0.32
CA GLY A 5 37.07 -6.39 0.15
C GLY A 5 35.56 -6.11 0.02
N GLU A 6 35.20 -4.96 -0.57
CA GLU A 6 33.81 -4.55 -0.76
C GLU A 6 33.12 -5.40 -1.85
N LEU A 7 31.88 -5.83 -1.58
CA LEU A 7 31.09 -6.58 -2.54
C LEU A 7 30.63 -5.67 -3.70
N VAL A 8 30.79 -6.16 -4.92
CA VAL A 8 30.39 -5.46 -6.15
C VAL A 8 29.61 -6.39 -7.07
N ALA A 9 28.73 -5.83 -7.89
CA ALA A 9 28.10 -6.54 -8.98
C ALA A 9 28.97 -6.40 -10.24
N VAL A 10 29.30 -7.52 -10.90
CA VAL A 10 30.07 -7.52 -12.14
C VAL A 10 29.20 -8.02 -13.28
N LYS A 11 28.84 -7.13 -14.21
CA LYS A 11 28.10 -7.50 -15.43
C LYS A 11 29.08 -7.94 -16.50
N VAL A 12 29.04 -9.25 -16.80
CA VAL A 12 29.79 -9.87 -17.88
C VAL A 12 28.86 -10.07 -19.06
N PHE A 13 29.19 -9.51 -20.22
CA PHE A 13 28.38 -9.68 -21.41
C PHE A 13 28.61 -11.07 -22.04
N ASN A 14 27.58 -11.60 -22.69
CA ASN A 14 27.70 -12.88 -23.41
C ASN A 14 28.47 -12.72 -24.73
N ASN A 15 28.92 -13.83 -25.32
CA ASN A 15 29.68 -13.82 -26.57
C ASN A 15 28.97 -13.10 -27.72
N ALA A 16 27.64 -13.28 -27.84
CA ALA A 16 26.85 -12.60 -28.88
C ALA A 16 26.85 -11.07 -28.72
N SER A 17 26.91 -10.57 -27.48
CA SER A 17 26.97 -9.13 -27.21
C SER A 17 28.27 -8.50 -27.69
N TYR A 18 29.39 -9.22 -27.62
CA TYR A 18 30.69 -8.78 -28.14
C TYR A 18 30.78 -8.80 -29.67
N LEU A 19 29.82 -9.45 -30.36
CA LEU A 19 29.71 -9.42 -31.81
C LEU A 19 28.94 -8.19 -32.32
N ARG A 20 28.28 -7.43 -31.44
CA ARG A 20 27.57 -6.20 -31.83
C ARG A 20 28.57 -5.10 -32.22
N PRO A 21 28.17 -4.07 -33.00
CA PRO A 21 29.04 -2.94 -33.27
C PRO A 21 29.58 -2.30 -31.99
N GLN A 22 30.83 -1.84 -32.00
CA GLN A 22 31.52 -1.31 -30.82
C GLN A 22 30.75 -0.16 -30.15
N GLU A 23 30.13 0.71 -30.94
CA GLU A 23 29.25 1.79 -30.46
C GLU A 23 28.09 1.28 -29.60
N VAL A 24 27.49 0.15 -30.00
CA VAL A 24 26.38 -0.48 -29.26
C VAL A 24 26.88 -1.14 -27.97
N GLN A 25 28.10 -1.71 -28.00
CA GLN A 25 28.73 -2.28 -26.79
C GLN A 25 29.08 -1.20 -25.76
N MET A 26 29.54 -0.04 -26.23
CA MET A 26 29.94 1.08 -25.38
C MET A 26 28.77 1.91 -24.84
N ARG A 27 27.58 1.77 -25.42
CA ARG A 27 26.40 2.56 -25.05
C ARG A 27 26.07 2.48 -23.56
N GLU A 28 25.93 1.28 -23.01
CA GLU A 28 25.53 1.11 -21.61
C GLU A 28 26.57 1.75 -20.66
N PHE A 29 27.85 1.64 -21.00
CA PHE A 29 28.92 2.30 -20.27
C PHE A 29 28.81 3.84 -20.32
N GLU A 30 28.63 4.41 -21.51
CA GLU A 30 28.53 5.86 -21.67
C GLU A 30 27.31 6.43 -20.93
N MET A 31 26.18 5.71 -20.96
CA MET A 31 24.98 6.07 -20.20
C MET A 31 25.27 6.08 -18.70
N LEU A 32 25.76 4.96 -18.15
CA LEU A 32 26.05 4.82 -16.72
C LEU A 32 27.14 5.78 -16.23
N ARG A 33 28.05 6.23 -17.10
CA ARG A 33 29.07 7.23 -16.75
C ARG A 33 28.49 8.63 -16.58
N LYS A 34 27.41 8.97 -17.29
CA LYS A 34 26.70 10.26 -17.19
C LYS A 34 25.76 10.31 -15.99
N LEU A 35 25.19 9.16 -15.62
CA LEU A 35 24.17 9.08 -14.58
C LEU A 35 24.79 8.94 -13.18
N ASN A 36 24.50 9.88 -12.29
CA ASN A 36 24.90 9.83 -10.89
C ASN A 36 23.78 10.34 -9.98
N HIS A 37 23.01 9.42 -9.42
CA HIS A 37 21.87 9.74 -8.56
C HIS A 37 21.58 8.60 -7.59
N LYS A 38 21.00 8.89 -6.41
CA LYS A 38 20.74 7.89 -5.37
C LYS A 38 19.81 6.76 -5.83
N ASN A 39 18.94 7.04 -6.81
CA ASN A 39 17.99 6.08 -7.38
C ASN A 39 18.45 5.49 -8.72
N ILE A 40 19.75 5.55 -9.03
CA ILE A 40 20.37 4.86 -10.17
C ILE A 40 21.50 3.99 -9.61
N VAL A 41 21.61 2.74 -10.06
CA VAL A 41 22.70 1.85 -9.64
C VAL A 41 24.03 2.44 -10.10
N LYS A 42 24.95 2.64 -9.16
CA LYS A 42 26.22 3.31 -9.44
C LYS A 42 27.17 2.40 -10.24
N LEU A 43 27.74 2.94 -11.31
CA LEU A 43 28.89 2.34 -11.98
C LEU A 43 30.17 2.78 -11.26
N PHE A 44 30.98 1.82 -10.82
CA PHE A 44 32.28 2.10 -10.19
C PHE A 44 33.41 2.15 -11.21
N ALA A 45 33.46 1.18 -12.13
CA ALA A 45 34.53 1.08 -13.11
C ALA A 45 34.11 0.23 -14.31
N VAL A 46 34.87 0.38 -15.40
CA VAL A 46 34.90 -0.61 -16.49
C VAL A 46 36.28 -1.23 -16.52
N GLU A 47 36.29 -2.56 -16.44
CA GLU A 47 37.51 -3.35 -16.44
C GLU A 47 37.51 -4.29 -17.65
N GLU A 48 38.68 -4.85 -17.98
CA GLU A 48 38.82 -5.87 -19.03
C GLU A 48 39.07 -7.23 -18.38
N THR A 49 38.34 -8.27 -18.78
CA THR A 49 38.54 -9.63 -18.30
C THR A 49 39.73 -10.29 -19.02
N GLY A 50 40.74 -10.65 -18.24
CA GLY A 50 41.81 -11.61 -18.60
C GLY A 50 42.39 -11.48 -20.00
N SER A 51 42.73 -12.62 -20.61
CA SER A 51 43.36 -12.71 -21.93
C SER A 51 42.42 -12.36 -23.09
N SER A 52 41.09 -12.40 -22.89
CA SER A 52 40.11 -12.06 -23.92
C SER A 52 39.86 -10.57 -24.09
N ARG A 53 40.36 -9.73 -23.15
CA ARG A 53 40.19 -8.26 -23.13
C ARG A 53 38.73 -7.80 -23.26
N GLN A 54 37.81 -8.63 -22.78
CA GLN A 54 36.38 -8.35 -22.84
C GLN A 54 36.02 -7.31 -21.78
N LYS A 55 35.25 -6.28 -22.13
CA LYS A 55 34.85 -5.25 -21.16
C LYS A 55 33.78 -5.77 -20.22
N VAL A 56 33.91 -5.48 -18.93
CA VAL A 56 32.93 -5.78 -17.87
C VAL A 56 32.58 -4.52 -17.10
N LEU A 57 31.33 -4.43 -16.63
CA LEU A 57 30.89 -3.31 -15.80
C LEU A 57 30.97 -3.71 -14.33
N VAL A 58 31.72 -2.95 -13.53
CA VAL A 58 31.79 -3.09 -12.07
C VAL A 58 30.85 -2.06 -11.46
N MET A 59 29.81 -2.53 -10.77
CA MET A 59 28.68 -1.74 -10.31
C MET A 59 28.41 -1.96 -8.82
N GLU A 60 27.62 -1.05 -8.24
CA GLU A 60 27.05 -1.18 -6.90
C GLU A 60 26.28 -2.50 -6.75
N TYR A 61 26.60 -3.24 -5.69
CA TYR A 61 25.92 -4.49 -5.37
C TYR A 61 24.68 -4.22 -4.50
N CYS A 62 23.50 -4.47 -5.07
CA CYS A 62 22.23 -4.38 -4.35
C CYS A 62 21.88 -5.71 -3.70
N SER A 63 22.22 -5.87 -2.41
CA SER A 63 22.11 -7.15 -1.68
C SER A 63 20.67 -7.64 -1.47
N SER A 64 19.68 -6.75 -1.56
CA SER A 64 18.26 -7.08 -1.28
C SER A 64 17.46 -7.45 -2.53
N GLY A 65 18.14 -7.78 -3.63
CA GLY A 65 17.51 -8.21 -4.88
C GLY A 65 16.82 -7.07 -5.62
N SER A 66 15.80 -7.42 -6.41
CA SER A 66 14.99 -6.48 -7.20
C SER A 66 13.57 -6.35 -6.65
N LEU A 67 12.83 -5.34 -7.09
CA LEU A 67 11.41 -5.20 -6.82
C LEU A 67 10.63 -6.43 -7.28
N LEU A 68 11.06 -7.10 -8.35
CA LEU A 68 10.46 -8.38 -8.77
C LEU A 68 10.56 -9.44 -7.65
N ASN A 69 11.72 -9.55 -7.01
CA ASN A 69 11.90 -10.50 -5.91
C ASN A 69 11.02 -10.17 -4.70
N VAL A 70 10.76 -8.88 -4.45
CA VAL A 70 9.83 -8.43 -3.42
C VAL A 70 8.39 -8.84 -3.78
N LEU A 71 7.97 -8.66 -5.04
CA LEU A 71 6.63 -9.02 -5.51
C LEU A 71 6.41 -10.53 -5.60
N GLU A 72 7.47 -11.32 -5.74
CA GLU A 72 7.42 -12.79 -5.70
C GLU A 72 7.28 -13.35 -4.27
N ASP A 73 7.46 -12.52 -3.23
CA ASP A 73 7.17 -12.92 -1.86
C ASP A 73 5.65 -13.17 -1.69
N PRO A 74 5.22 -14.33 -1.17
CA PRO A 74 3.81 -14.62 -0.96
C PRO A 74 3.05 -13.57 -0.15
N ALA A 75 3.72 -12.83 0.75
CA ALA A 75 3.11 -11.72 1.50
C ALA A 75 2.62 -10.58 0.58
N ASN A 76 3.22 -10.44 -0.61
CA ASN A 76 2.90 -9.40 -1.59
C ASN A 76 2.07 -9.91 -2.77
N THR A 77 1.46 -11.09 -2.64
CA THR A 77 0.58 -11.69 -3.67
C THR A 77 -0.53 -10.75 -4.13
N PHE A 78 -1.01 -9.87 -3.24
CA PHE A 78 -2.05 -8.88 -3.52
C PHE A 78 -1.53 -7.43 -3.58
N GLY A 79 -0.24 -7.26 -3.87
CA GLY A 79 0.45 -5.98 -3.92
C GLY A 79 1.25 -5.69 -2.66
N LEU A 80 2.03 -4.61 -2.71
CA LEU A 80 2.83 -4.13 -1.59
C LEU A 80 1.97 -3.47 -0.51
N ALA A 81 2.48 -3.47 0.72
CA ALA A 81 1.99 -2.58 1.75
C ALA A 81 2.14 -1.11 1.29
N GLU A 82 1.20 -0.27 1.68
CA GLU A 82 1.11 1.12 1.21
C GLU A 82 2.39 1.93 1.47
N SER A 83 3.04 1.74 2.63
CA SER A 83 4.29 2.42 2.96
C SER A 83 5.42 2.06 1.98
N GLU A 84 5.53 0.77 1.62
CA GLU A 84 6.56 0.31 0.67
C GLU A 84 6.22 0.78 -0.75
N PHE A 85 4.94 0.79 -1.13
CA PHE A 85 4.49 1.32 -2.42
C PHE A 85 4.88 2.80 -2.59
N LEU A 86 4.68 3.63 -1.56
CA LEU A 86 5.10 5.04 -1.61
C LEU A 86 6.62 5.21 -1.74
N ILE A 87 7.41 4.34 -1.12
CA ILE A 87 8.87 4.34 -1.29
C ILE A 87 9.27 3.96 -2.71
N VAL A 88 8.61 2.95 -3.30
CA VAL A 88 8.79 2.58 -4.72
C VAL A 88 8.43 3.78 -5.61
N LEU A 89 7.27 4.39 -5.40
CA LEU A 89 6.81 5.56 -6.15
C LEU A 89 7.85 6.68 -6.09
N GLN A 90 8.27 7.07 -4.88
CA GLN A 90 9.25 8.13 -4.66
C GLN A 90 10.58 7.84 -5.37
N CYS A 91 11.12 6.64 -5.18
CA CYS A 91 12.43 6.27 -5.72
C CYS A 91 12.42 6.16 -7.25
N VAL A 92 11.39 5.55 -7.82
CA VAL A 92 11.25 5.39 -9.27
C VAL A 92 11.03 6.75 -9.92
N VAL A 93 10.14 7.59 -9.39
CA VAL A 93 9.89 8.95 -9.90
C VAL A 93 11.17 9.79 -9.87
N ALA A 94 11.92 9.77 -8.75
CA ALA A 94 13.17 10.51 -8.64
C ALA A 94 14.27 9.98 -9.59
N GLY A 95 14.37 8.65 -9.76
CA GLY A 95 15.26 8.04 -10.75
C GLY A 95 14.91 8.45 -12.17
N MET A 96 13.62 8.46 -12.51
CA MET A 96 13.14 8.85 -13.84
C MET A 96 13.31 10.33 -14.14
N ASN A 97 13.09 11.20 -13.15
CA ASN A 97 13.38 12.62 -13.30
C ASN A 97 14.87 12.86 -13.60
N HIS A 98 15.76 12.14 -12.91
CA HIS A 98 17.20 12.21 -13.19
C HIS A 98 17.55 11.72 -14.62
N LEU A 99 16.90 10.66 -15.11
CA LEU A 99 17.08 10.22 -16.51
C LEU A 99 16.62 11.30 -17.48
N ARG A 100 15.46 11.91 -17.21
CA ARG A 100 14.87 12.96 -18.03
C ARG A 100 15.74 14.20 -18.12
N GLU A 101 16.30 14.66 -17.00
CA GLU A 101 17.24 15.79 -16.92
C GLU A 101 18.53 15.57 -17.73
N ASN A 102 18.86 14.30 -18.01
CA ASN A 102 20.01 13.90 -18.81
C ASN A 102 19.61 13.44 -20.23
N SER A 103 18.37 13.68 -20.66
CA SER A 103 17.82 13.27 -21.96
C SER A 103 17.96 11.75 -22.24
N VAL A 104 17.84 10.93 -21.20
CA VAL A 104 17.95 9.47 -21.29
C VAL A 104 16.56 8.82 -21.24
N VAL A 105 16.28 7.95 -22.20
CA VAL A 105 15.13 7.03 -22.19
C VAL A 105 15.62 5.62 -21.93
N HIS A 106 15.06 4.95 -20.92
CA HIS A 106 15.52 3.64 -20.45
C HIS A 106 15.04 2.48 -21.33
N ARG A 107 13.76 2.46 -21.69
CA ARG A 107 13.10 1.48 -22.60
C ARG A 107 12.98 0.04 -22.11
N ASP A 108 13.28 -0.24 -20.84
CA ASP A 108 13.07 -1.57 -20.22
C ASP A 108 12.84 -1.43 -18.72
N ILE A 109 12.00 -0.47 -18.33
CA ILE A 109 11.60 -0.31 -16.94
C ILE A 109 10.63 -1.44 -16.59
N LYS A 110 10.95 -2.16 -15.53
CA LYS A 110 10.17 -3.29 -15.00
C LYS A 110 10.65 -3.61 -13.59
N PRO A 111 9.87 -4.34 -12.76
CA PRO A 111 10.29 -4.72 -11.42
C PRO A 111 11.67 -5.41 -11.34
N GLY A 112 12.05 -6.18 -12.36
CA GLY A 112 13.36 -6.86 -12.40
C GLY A 112 14.55 -5.93 -12.59
N ASN A 113 14.33 -4.71 -13.14
CA ASN A 113 15.36 -3.69 -13.36
C ASN A 113 15.28 -2.56 -12.31
N ILE A 114 14.53 -2.76 -11.24
CA ILE A 114 14.44 -1.85 -10.10
C ILE A 114 15.07 -2.59 -8.90
N MET A 115 16.34 -2.31 -8.63
CA MET A 115 17.08 -2.93 -7.53
C MET A 115 16.65 -2.36 -6.19
N ARG A 116 16.77 -3.15 -5.13
CA ARG A 116 16.47 -2.76 -3.75
C ARG A 116 17.72 -2.81 -2.90
N LEU A 117 17.89 -1.76 -2.09
CA LEU A 117 18.75 -1.73 -0.93
C LEU A 117 17.90 -1.50 0.32
N VAL A 118 18.39 -1.95 1.46
CA VAL A 118 17.83 -1.60 2.77
C VAL A 118 18.86 -0.70 3.45
N GLY A 119 18.46 0.52 3.78
CA GLY A 119 19.27 1.48 4.52
C GLY A 119 19.53 1.01 5.95
N GLU A 120 20.47 1.69 6.63
CA GLU A 120 20.79 1.40 8.03
C GLU A 120 19.60 1.67 8.97
N ASP A 121 18.69 2.54 8.56
CA ASP A 121 17.42 2.85 9.22
C ASP A 121 16.31 1.80 8.95
N GLY A 122 16.61 0.77 8.18
CA GLY A 122 15.68 -0.29 7.78
C GLY A 122 14.76 0.09 6.63
N GLN A 123 14.85 1.31 6.08
CA GLN A 123 14.02 1.76 4.96
C GLN A 123 14.56 1.27 3.63
N SER A 124 13.65 0.95 2.70
CA SER A 124 14.03 0.56 1.35
C SER A 124 14.52 1.75 0.54
N VAL A 125 15.52 1.53 -0.31
CA VAL A 125 15.94 2.47 -1.36
C VAL A 125 15.94 1.71 -2.68
N TYR A 126 15.12 2.16 -3.63
CA TYR A 126 15.04 1.54 -4.95
C TYR A 126 15.87 2.28 -5.98
N LYS A 127 16.49 1.53 -6.90
CA LYS A 127 17.41 2.06 -7.91
C LYS A 127 17.18 1.45 -9.28
N LEU A 128 17.13 2.27 -10.32
CA LEU A 128 17.07 1.81 -11.71
C LEU A 128 18.41 1.24 -12.15
N THR A 129 18.38 0.17 -12.95
CA THR A 129 19.55 -0.50 -13.52
C THR A 129 19.26 -1.09 -14.90
N ASP A 130 20.28 -1.66 -15.54
CA ASP A 130 20.22 -2.31 -16.85
C ASP A 130 19.89 -1.35 -18.01
N PHE A 131 20.82 -0.43 -18.24
CA PHE A 131 20.77 0.56 -19.31
C PHE A 131 21.22 0.00 -20.67
N GLY A 132 21.27 -1.33 -20.83
CA GLY A 132 21.62 -1.99 -22.10
C GLY A 132 20.66 -1.66 -23.24
N ALA A 133 19.41 -1.33 -22.88
CA ALA A 133 18.38 -0.85 -23.77
C ALA A 133 18.28 0.68 -23.79
N ALA A 134 19.04 1.46 -23.02
CA ALA A 134 18.83 2.90 -22.92
C ALA A 134 19.28 3.66 -24.20
N ARG A 135 18.83 4.92 -24.34
CA ARG A 135 19.23 5.82 -25.42
C ARG A 135 19.19 7.26 -24.95
N GLU A 136 20.13 8.06 -25.42
CA GLU A 136 19.96 9.52 -25.46
C GLU A 136 19.01 9.85 -26.60
N LEU A 137 17.99 10.65 -26.30
CA LEU A 137 17.00 11.15 -27.24
C LEU A 137 16.61 12.56 -26.82
N ASP A 138 16.59 13.47 -27.78
CA ASP A 138 15.90 14.75 -27.60
C ASP A 138 14.38 14.52 -27.55
N ASP A 139 13.63 15.45 -26.98
CA ASP A 139 12.19 15.28 -26.66
C ASP A 139 11.31 14.92 -27.87
N ASP A 140 11.69 15.40 -29.04
CA ASP A 140 11.02 15.16 -30.31
C ASP A 140 11.62 13.99 -31.12
N GLU A 141 12.72 13.41 -30.63
CA GLU A 141 13.46 12.38 -31.35
C GLU A 141 12.80 10.99 -31.22
N LYS A 142 12.57 10.37 -32.37
CA LYS A 142 11.95 9.05 -32.47
C LYS A 142 12.98 7.97 -32.81
N PHE A 143 12.78 6.76 -32.28
CA PHE A 143 13.71 5.64 -32.48
C PHE A 143 13.09 4.36 -33.03
N VAL A 144 13.94 3.44 -33.50
CA VAL A 144 13.58 2.27 -34.32
C VAL A 144 14.08 0.93 -33.72
N SER A 145 14.91 0.93 -32.67
CA SER A 145 15.50 -0.30 -32.11
C SER A 145 14.57 -1.04 -31.13
N VAL A 146 14.54 -2.37 -31.21
CA VAL A 146 13.71 -3.27 -30.39
C VAL A 146 14.47 -3.79 -29.18
N TYR A 147 14.03 -3.45 -27.98
CA TYR A 147 14.45 -4.02 -26.70
C TYR A 147 13.26 -3.97 -25.72
N GLY A 148 13.23 -4.86 -24.72
CA GLY A 148 12.29 -4.79 -23.61
C GLY A 148 11.63 -6.13 -23.25
N THR A 149 10.86 -6.11 -22.17
CA THR A 149 10.16 -7.30 -21.62
C THR A 149 8.69 -7.27 -22.00
N GLU A 150 8.21 -8.34 -22.64
CA GLU A 150 6.91 -8.42 -23.35
C GLU A 150 5.74 -7.83 -22.55
N GLU A 151 5.69 -8.08 -21.24
CA GLU A 151 4.59 -7.70 -20.35
C GLU A 151 4.54 -6.20 -19.99
N TYR A 152 5.65 -5.47 -20.16
CA TYR A 152 5.82 -4.07 -19.74
C TYR A 152 6.02 -3.11 -20.92
N LEU A 153 6.04 -3.64 -22.15
CA LEU A 153 6.31 -2.86 -23.36
C LEU A 153 5.09 -2.03 -23.77
N HIS A 154 5.37 -0.80 -24.22
CA HIS A 154 4.38 0.03 -24.91
C HIS A 154 3.81 -0.71 -26.14
N PRO A 155 2.52 -0.57 -26.49
CA PRO A 155 1.89 -1.40 -27.51
C PRO A 155 2.51 -1.25 -28.89
N ASP A 156 2.86 -0.02 -29.29
CA ASP A 156 3.55 0.21 -30.55
C ASP A 156 4.94 -0.47 -30.57
N MET A 157 5.64 -0.54 -29.42
CA MET A 157 6.92 -1.26 -29.32
C MET A 157 6.69 -2.77 -29.40
N TYR A 158 5.63 -3.26 -28.77
CA TYR A 158 5.24 -4.67 -28.76
C TYR A 158 4.94 -5.18 -30.18
N GLU A 159 4.21 -4.42 -31.01
CA GLU A 159 3.89 -4.78 -32.39
C GLU A 159 5.15 -5.11 -33.21
N ARG A 160 6.17 -4.27 -33.08
CA ARG A 160 7.44 -4.45 -33.78
C ARG A 160 8.29 -5.55 -33.13
N ALA A 161 8.41 -5.50 -31.80
CA ALA A 161 9.34 -6.33 -31.04
C ALA A 161 8.93 -7.79 -31.02
N VAL A 162 7.64 -8.03 -30.82
CA VAL A 162 7.07 -9.33 -30.51
C VAL A 162 6.34 -9.90 -31.72
N LEU A 163 5.51 -9.10 -32.39
CA LEU A 163 4.76 -9.55 -33.57
C LEU A 163 5.57 -9.44 -34.88
N ARG A 164 6.76 -8.81 -34.85
CA ARG A 164 7.66 -8.62 -36.00
C ARG A 164 6.99 -7.95 -37.21
N LYS A 165 6.01 -7.08 -36.97
CA LYS A 165 5.32 -6.34 -38.04
C LYS A 165 6.08 -5.07 -38.46
N PRO A 166 5.92 -4.59 -39.72
CA PRO A 166 6.51 -3.34 -40.19
C PRO A 166 5.93 -2.14 -39.42
N GLN A 167 6.80 -1.20 -39.04
CA GLN A 167 6.44 -0.09 -38.17
C GLN A 167 5.62 0.98 -38.91
N GLN A 168 4.47 1.37 -38.34
CA GLN A 168 3.64 2.45 -38.86
C GLN A 168 3.81 3.78 -38.10
N LYS A 169 4.21 3.73 -36.82
CA LYS A 169 4.36 4.90 -35.93
C LYS A 169 5.69 4.88 -35.21
N ALA A 170 6.27 6.05 -34.99
CA ALA A 170 7.57 6.22 -34.38
C ALA A 170 7.44 6.53 -32.87
N TYR A 171 8.31 5.94 -32.03
CA TYR A 171 8.19 5.97 -30.56
C TYR A 171 8.77 7.26 -29.97
N GLY A 172 8.03 7.89 -29.06
CA GLY A 172 8.53 9.03 -28.27
C GLY A 172 9.06 8.60 -26.90
N VAL A 173 9.43 9.60 -26.10
CA VAL A 173 9.91 9.43 -24.72
C VAL A 173 8.85 8.80 -23.78
N THR A 174 7.57 8.84 -24.14
CA THR A 174 6.43 8.34 -23.35
C THR A 174 6.39 6.82 -23.19
N VAL A 175 7.21 6.05 -23.91
CA VAL A 175 7.29 4.59 -23.76
C VAL A 175 7.66 4.16 -22.34
N ASP A 176 8.50 4.95 -21.65
CA ASP A 176 8.89 4.69 -20.27
C ASP A 176 7.71 4.93 -19.31
N LEU A 177 6.83 5.89 -19.60
CA LEU A 177 5.63 6.15 -18.80
C LEU A 177 4.68 4.94 -18.81
N TRP A 178 4.51 4.28 -19.95
CA TRP A 178 3.75 3.04 -20.03
C TRP A 178 4.36 1.93 -19.16
N SER A 179 5.67 1.71 -19.31
CA SER A 179 6.40 0.69 -18.53
C SER A 179 6.33 0.96 -17.02
N ILE A 180 6.40 2.24 -16.61
CA ILE A 180 6.18 2.69 -15.23
C ILE A 180 4.74 2.41 -14.78
N GLY A 181 3.75 2.72 -15.60
CA GLY A 181 2.33 2.47 -15.29
C GLY A 181 2.05 0.98 -15.05
N VAL A 182 2.57 0.10 -15.91
CA VAL A 182 2.47 -1.36 -15.72
C VAL A 182 3.18 -1.79 -14.43
N THR A 183 4.35 -1.21 -14.16
CA THR A 183 5.14 -1.49 -12.95
C THR A 183 4.41 -1.06 -11.68
N PHE A 184 3.83 0.14 -11.63
CA PHE A 184 3.08 0.63 -10.49
C PHE A 184 1.77 -0.15 -10.28
N TYR A 185 1.06 -0.51 -11.36
CA TYR A 185 -0.09 -1.41 -11.22
C TYR A 185 0.32 -2.77 -10.63
N HIS A 186 1.41 -3.35 -11.11
CA HIS A 186 1.93 -4.61 -10.58
C HIS A 186 2.34 -4.49 -9.11
N ALA A 187 3.03 -3.40 -8.74
CA ALA A 187 3.39 -3.15 -7.36
C ALA A 187 2.17 -2.95 -6.44
N ALA A 188 1.12 -2.28 -6.92
CA ALA A 188 -0.10 -2.02 -6.15
C ALA A 188 -0.99 -3.26 -5.98
N THR A 189 -0.93 -4.23 -6.90
CA THR A 189 -1.92 -5.33 -6.96
C THR A 189 -1.33 -6.74 -6.91
N GLY A 190 -0.02 -6.88 -7.09
CA GLY A 190 0.65 -8.19 -7.24
C GLY A 190 0.33 -8.89 -8.55
N SER A 191 -0.36 -8.23 -9.48
CA SER A 191 -0.79 -8.79 -10.77
C SER A 191 -0.53 -7.82 -11.92
N LEU A 192 -0.34 -8.34 -13.14
CA LEU A 192 -0.23 -7.51 -14.33
C LEU A 192 -1.60 -6.89 -14.72
N PRO A 193 -1.63 -5.68 -15.27
CA PRO A 193 -2.87 -5.01 -15.68
C PRO A 193 -3.53 -5.65 -16.90
N PHE A 194 -2.74 -6.15 -17.86
CA PHE A 194 -3.24 -6.67 -19.13
C PHE A 194 -2.90 -8.16 -19.26
N VAL A 195 -3.92 -9.01 -19.22
CA VAL A 195 -3.74 -10.45 -19.15
C VAL A 195 -4.68 -11.16 -20.13
N PRO A 196 -4.17 -11.69 -21.26
CA PRO A 196 -4.97 -12.54 -22.13
C PRO A 196 -5.17 -13.92 -21.49
N PHE A 197 -6.18 -14.66 -21.96
CA PHE A 197 -6.37 -16.04 -21.52
C PHE A 197 -5.14 -16.88 -21.91
N GLY A 198 -4.62 -17.66 -20.95
CA GLY A 198 -3.39 -18.42 -21.11
C GLY A 198 -2.10 -17.63 -20.87
N GLY A 199 -2.19 -16.32 -20.61
CA GLY A 199 -1.06 -15.47 -20.21
C GLY A 199 -0.38 -14.73 -21.38
N PRO A 200 0.28 -13.59 -21.08
CA PRO A 200 0.75 -12.62 -22.08
C PRO A 200 1.74 -13.21 -23.10
N ARG A 201 2.63 -14.09 -22.65
CA ARG A 201 3.63 -14.74 -23.53
C ARG A 201 3.06 -15.77 -24.48
N ARG A 202 1.95 -16.42 -24.11
CA ARG A 202 1.33 -17.49 -24.91
C ARG A 202 0.38 -16.94 -25.95
N ASN A 203 -0.30 -15.84 -25.64
CA ASN A 203 -1.33 -15.26 -26.50
C ASN A 203 -0.96 -13.83 -26.88
N LYS A 204 0.02 -13.72 -27.79
CA LYS A 204 0.67 -12.45 -28.13
C LYS A 204 -0.24 -11.53 -28.93
N GLU A 205 -1.13 -12.11 -29.73
CA GLU A 205 -2.12 -11.40 -30.54
C GLU A 205 -3.18 -10.76 -29.65
N ILE A 206 -3.73 -11.50 -28.69
CA ILE A 206 -4.71 -10.92 -27.75
C ILE A 206 -4.01 -9.95 -26.79
N MET A 207 -2.77 -10.19 -26.38
CA MET A 207 -2.01 -9.20 -25.60
C MET A 207 -1.92 -7.87 -26.36
N TYR A 208 -1.51 -7.91 -27.62
CA TYR A 208 -1.46 -6.72 -28.46
C TYR A 208 -2.83 -6.06 -28.60
N LYS A 209 -3.89 -6.84 -28.84
CA LYS A 209 -5.28 -6.37 -28.92
C LYS A 209 -5.74 -5.69 -27.63
N ILE A 210 -5.53 -6.31 -26.47
CA ILE A 210 -5.90 -5.75 -25.16
C ILE A 210 -5.19 -4.41 -24.95
N THR A 211 -3.92 -4.32 -25.31
CA THR A 211 -3.20 -3.07 -25.04
C THR A 211 -3.55 -1.94 -26.02
N THR A 212 -3.88 -2.25 -27.27
CA THR A 212 -4.17 -1.25 -28.32
C THR A 212 -5.64 -0.84 -28.41
N GLU A 213 -6.58 -1.76 -28.16
CA GLU A 213 -8.03 -1.49 -28.18
C GLU A 213 -8.57 -1.09 -26.80
N LYS A 214 -7.68 -0.78 -25.85
CA LYS A 214 -8.05 -0.38 -24.50
C LYS A 214 -8.90 0.90 -24.54
N PRO A 215 -10.07 0.93 -23.86
CA PRO A 215 -10.87 2.14 -23.78
C PRO A 215 -10.16 3.23 -22.95
N PRO A 216 -10.40 4.52 -23.24
CA PRO A 216 -9.86 5.62 -22.44
C PRO A 216 -10.23 5.46 -20.96
N GLY A 217 -9.27 5.73 -20.07
CA GLY A 217 -9.46 5.62 -18.63
C GLY A 217 -9.34 4.21 -18.04
N ALA A 218 -9.42 3.13 -18.83
CA ALA A 218 -9.22 1.79 -18.30
C ALA A 218 -7.74 1.59 -17.92
N ILE A 219 -7.52 1.01 -16.75
CA ILE A 219 -6.18 0.73 -16.19
C ILE A 219 -5.82 -0.75 -16.25
N ALA A 220 -6.80 -1.63 -16.48
CA ALA A 220 -6.59 -3.07 -16.62
C ALA A 220 -7.57 -3.70 -17.63
N GLY A 221 -7.16 -4.81 -18.22
CA GLY A 221 -7.93 -5.59 -19.19
C GLY A 221 -7.59 -7.07 -19.10
N VAL A 222 -8.57 -7.90 -18.69
CA VAL A 222 -8.35 -9.32 -18.44
C VAL A 222 -9.31 -10.17 -19.27
N GLN A 223 -8.78 -11.17 -19.96
CA GLN A 223 -9.60 -12.19 -20.65
C GLN A 223 -9.62 -13.47 -19.81
N ARG A 224 -10.78 -13.79 -19.21
CA ARG A 224 -10.91 -14.94 -18.28
C ARG A 224 -11.03 -16.30 -18.95
N GLN A 225 -11.49 -16.34 -20.19
CA GLN A 225 -11.82 -17.56 -20.91
C GLN A 225 -11.27 -17.51 -22.32
N GLU A 226 -10.94 -18.67 -22.89
CA GLU A 226 -10.50 -18.77 -24.27
C GLU A 226 -11.57 -18.17 -25.21
N ASN A 227 -11.16 -17.28 -26.12
CA ASN A 227 -12.05 -16.54 -27.02
C ASN A 227 -13.16 -15.71 -26.34
N GLY A 228 -13.06 -15.48 -25.03
CA GLY A 228 -13.98 -14.62 -24.29
C GLY A 228 -13.75 -13.13 -24.56
N SER A 229 -14.69 -12.28 -24.12
CA SER A 229 -14.51 -10.83 -24.12
C SER A 229 -13.41 -10.40 -23.13
N ILE A 230 -12.84 -9.23 -23.38
CA ILE A 230 -11.91 -8.57 -22.47
C ILE A 230 -12.74 -7.83 -21.42
N GLU A 231 -12.51 -8.12 -20.14
CA GLU A 231 -13.09 -7.38 -19.03
C GLU A 231 -12.19 -6.20 -18.70
N TRP A 232 -12.68 -4.98 -18.90
CA TRP A 232 -11.96 -3.75 -18.60
C TRP A 232 -12.25 -3.30 -17.16
N SER A 233 -11.22 -2.84 -16.46
CA SER A 233 -11.34 -2.20 -15.15
C SER A 233 -10.81 -0.77 -15.18
N TYR A 234 -11.52 0.10 -14.47
CA TYR A 234 -11.18 1.51 -14.25
C TYR A 234 -10.72 1.73 -12.80
N GLU A 235 -10.89 0.72 -11.96
CA GLU A 235 -10.57 0.73 -10.54
C GLU A 235 -9.50 -0.33 -10.24
N LEU A 236 -8.77 -0.13 -9.15
CA LEU A 236 -7.90 -1.16 -8.58
C LEU A 236 -8.76 -2.28 -7.97
N PRO A 237 -8.32 -3.55 -8.02
CA PRO A 237 -9.11 -4.67 -7.52
C PRO A 237 -9.34 -4.54 -6.01
N VAL A 238 -10.47 -5.07 -5.52
CA VAL A 238 -10.82 -5.09 -4.09
C VAL A 238 -9.79 -5.80 -3.19
N THR A 239 -8.91 -6.61 -3.78
CA THR A 239 -7.80 -7.27 -3.08
C THR A 239 -6.58 -6.36 -2.87
N CYS A 240 -6.52 -5.22 -3.55
CA CYS A 240 -5.44 -4.25 -3.43
C CYS A 240 -5.37 -3.71 -1.99
N GLN A 241 -4.16 -3.73 -1.44
CA GLN A 241 -3.89 -3.35 -0.04
C GLN A 241 -3.78 -1.84 0.20
N LEU A 242 -3.76 -1.03 -0.87
CA LEU A 242 -3.72 0.43 -0.75
C LEU A 242 -5.05 0.94 -0.18
N SER A 243 -4.98 1.98 0.65
CA SER A 243 -6.15 2.70 1.14
C SER A 243 -6.92 3.36 0.01
N GLU A 244 -8.22 3.53 0.18
CA GLU A 244 -9.06 4.25 -0.79
C GLU A 244 -8.52 5.66 -1.07
N GLY A 245 -8.03 6.34 -0.04
CA GLY A 245 -7.39 7.65 -0.17
C GLY A 245 -6.20 7.67 -1.12
N LEU A 246 -5.35 6.64 -1.13
CA LEU A 246 -4.25 6.56 -2.09
C LEU A 246 -4.71 6.06 -3.47
N LYS A 247 -5.67 5.13 -3.53
CA LYS A 247 -6.25 4.66 -4.79
C LYS A 247 -6.82 5.83 -5.60
N ASP A 248 -7.56 6.72 -4.94
CA ASP A 248 -8.14 7.95 -5.54
C ASP A 248 -7.08 8.85 -6.21
N GLN A 249 -5.86 8.87 -5.67
CA GLN A 249 -4.78 9.65 -6.27
C GLN A 249 -4.04 8.88 -7.37
N LEU A 250 -3.85 7.57 -7.21
CA LEU A 250 -3.04 6.74 -8.11
C LEU A 250 -3.77 6.39 -9.41
N ILE A 251 -5.07 6.12 -9.35
CA ILE A 251 -5.87 5.68 -10.50
C ILE A 251 -5.84 6.69 -11.65
N PRO A 252 -6.04 8.01 -11.41
CA PRO A 252 -5.91 9.02 -12.46
C PRO A 252 -4.53 9.00 -13.13
N ILE A 253 -3.45 8.83 -12.35
CA ILE A 253 -2.09 8.75 -12.90
C ILE A 253 -1.97 7.53 -13.81
N LEU A 254 -2.37 6.34 -13.33
CA LEU A 254 -2.32 5.10 -14.10
C LEU A 254 -3.13 5.21 -15.41
N ALA A 255 -4.34 5.77 -15.34
CA ALA A 255 -5.21 5.93 -16.49
C ALA A 255 -4.60 6.80 -17.60
N ASN A 256 -3.83 7.82 -17.24
CA ASN A 256 -3.25 8.77 -18.18
C ASN A 256 -1.86 8.38 -18.69
N ILE A 257 -1.09 7.57 -17.97
CA ILE A 257 0.21 7.05 -18.43
C ILE A 257 0.10 5.68 -19.13
N LEU A 258 -0.97 4.93 -18.85
CA LEU A 258 -1.38 3.76 -19.63
C LEU A 258 -2.28 4.21 -20.79
N GLU A 259 -1.90 5.25 -21.53
CA GLU A 259 -2.65 5.73 -22.69
C GLU A 259 -1.80 5.55 -23.95
N VAL A 260 -2.40 4.94 -24.98
CA VAL A 260 -1.73 4.61 -26.25
C VAL A 260 -1.80 5.78 -27.21
N ASP A 261 -2.86 6.59 -27.11
CA ASP A 261 -2.98 7.80 -27.90
C ASP A 261 -2.01 8.87 -27.39
N GLN A 262 -0.96 9.16 -28.15
CA GLN A 262 0.10 10.10 -27.77
C GLN A 262 -0.43 11.52 -27.49
N GLU A 263 -1.55 11.93 -28.10
CA GLU A 263 -2.14 13.25 -27.86
C GLU A 263 -2.92 13.32 -26.54
N LYS A 264 -3.37 12.17 -26.02
CA LYS A 264 -4.11 12.06 -24.75
C LYS A 264 -3.22 11.64 -23.58
N CYS A 265 -2.13 10.92 -23.88
CA CYS A 265 -1.16 10.47 -22.90
C CYS A 265 -0.52 11.67 -22.19
N TRP A 266 -0.28 11.55 -20.89
CA TRP A 266 0.46 12.57 -20.17
C TRP A 266 1.92 12.66 -20.64
N GLY A 267 2.43 13.89 -20.65
CA GLY A 267 3.87 14.15 -20.72
C GLY A 267 4.54 13.97 -19.35
N PHE A 268 5.88 13.96 -19.36
CA PHE A 268 6.68 13.82 -18.14
C PHE A 268 6.42 14.92 -17.11
N ASP A 269 6.25 16.17 -17.54
CA ASP A 269 6.04 17.30 -16.61
C ASP A 269 4.76 17.11 -15.79
N GLN A 270 3.66 16.72 -16.45
CA GLN A 270 2.40 16.40 -15.77
C GLN A 270 2.56 15.18 -14.86
N PHE A 271 3.19 14.10 -15.35
CA PHE A 271 3.45 12.91 -14.55
C PHE A 271 4.25 13.23 -13.28
N PHE A 272 5.31 14.02 -13.38
CA PHE A 272 6.12 14.44 -12.23
C PHE A 272 5.37 15.37 -11.30
N ALA A 273 4.58 16.32 -11.83
CA ALA A 273 3.76 17.21 -11.01
C ALA A 273 2.76 16.42 -10.16
N GLU A 274 2.01 15.50 -10.79
CA GLU A 274 0.96 14.71 -10.14
C GLU A 274 1.50 13.67 -9.17
N THR A 275 2.60 12.99 -9.52
CA THR A 275 3.24 12.04 -8.58
C THR A 275 3.88 12.76 -7.40
N ASN A 276 4.52 13.91 -7.62
CA ASN A 276 5.04 14.72 -6.52
C ASN A 276 3.91 15.28 -5.66
N ASP A 277 2.76 15.64 -6.23
CA ASP A 277 1.59 16.09 -5.46
C ASP A 277 1.19 15.05 -4.40
N ILE A 278 1.14 13.77 -4.78
CA ILE A 278 0.90 12.65 -3.84
C ILE A 278 1.97 12.62 -2.75
N LEU A 279 3.25 12.68 -3.13
CA LEU A 279 4.38 12.55 -2.20
C LEU A 279 4.52 13.74 -1.23
N HIS A 280 3.93 14.90 -1.54
CA HIS A 280 3.94 16.09 -0.67
C HIS A 280 2.71 16.18 0.24
N ARG A 281 1.77 15.24 0.15
CA ARG A 281 0.63 15.17 1.06
C ARG A 281 1.03 14.51 2.37
N MET A 282 0.52 15.04 3.48
CA MET A 282 0.50 14.33 4.75
C MET A 282 -0.72 13.42 4.81
N VAL A 283 -0.62 12.38 5.63
CA VAL A 283 -1.72 11.45 5.89
C VAL A 283 -2.32 11.79 7.24
N VAL A 284 -3.65 11.84 7.30
CA VAL A 284 -4.41 11.92 8.54
C VAL A 284 -5.27 10.66 8.64
N ASP A 285 -4.93 9.78 9.58
CA ASP A 285 -5.72 8.57 9.87
C ASP A 285 -7.03 8.91 10.57
N VAL A 286 -8.14 8.43 10.01
CA VAL A 286 -9.50 8.66 10.51
C VAL A 286 -10.22 7.32 10.64
N PHE A 287 -10.69 6.98 11.85
CA PHE A 287 -11.48 5.78 12.09
C PHE A 287 -12.96 6.12 12.18
N SER A 288 -13.77 5.65 11.23
CA SER A 288 -15.23 5.83 11.23
C SER A 288 -15.88 4.80 12.15
N LEU A 289 -16.43 5.24 13.28
CA LEU A 289 -17.10 4.34 14.24
C LEU A 289 -18.33 3.67 13.63
N GLN A 290 -19.14 4.42 12.87
CA GLN A 290 -20.35 3.90 12.24
C GLN A 290 -20.04 2.81 11.21
N GLN A 291 -18.94 2.96 10.48
CA GLN A 291 -18.58 2.02 9.41
C GLN A 291 -17.62 0.93 9.88
N ALA A 292 -17.04 1.07 11.07
CA ALA A 292 -15.97 0.23 11.61
C ALA A 292 -14.81 0.10 10.61
N SER A 293 -14.38 1.23 10.03
CA SER A 293 -13.35 1.27 9.00
C SER A 293 -12.36 2.42 9.22
N LEU A 294 -11.08 2.12 8.94
CA LEU A 294 -9.99 3.09 8.96
C LEU A 294 -9.82 3.70 7.56
N HIS A 295 -9.69 5.02 7.53
CA HIS A 295 -9.54 5.84 6.34
C HIS A 295 -8.24 6.63 6.43
N ARG A 296 -7.43 6.60 5.37
CA ARG A 296 -6.22 7.41 5.25
C ARG A 296 -6.51 8.62 4.38
N VAL A 297 -6.52 9.80 4.99
CA VAL A 297 -6.84 11.05 4.29
C VAL A 297 -5.56 11.73 3.83
N TYR A 298 -5.30 11.71 2.53
CA TYR A 298 -4.17 12.37 1.90
C TYR A 298 -4.46 13.85 1.64
N ILE A 299 -3.81 14.74 2.40
CA ILE A 299 -4.09 16.18 2.40
C ILE A 299 -2.79 16.99 2.43
N HIS A 300 -2.74 18.15 1.79
CA HIS A 300 -1.57 19.02 1.91
C HIS A 300 -1.55 19.72 3.27
N SER A 301 -0.34 19.93 3.80
CA SER A 301 -0.08 20.63 5.06
C SER A 301 -0.74 22.02 5.17
N TYR A 302 -0.92 22.73 4.05
CA TYR A 302 -1.52 24.06 3.98
C TYR A 302 -3.04 24.06 3.75
N ASN A 303 -3.66 22.90 3.50
CA ASN A 303 -5.11 22.81 3.34
C ASN A 303 -5.80 23.02 4.69
N THR A 304 -7.02 23.55 4.65
CA THR A 304 -7.80 23.86 5.85
C THR A 304 -8.67 22.67 6.28
N SER A 305 -9.23 22.74 7.49
CA SER A 305 -10.24 21.81 7.99
C SER A 305 -11.39 21.61 7.02
N THR A 306 -11.88 22.65 6.33
CA THR A 306 -12.94 22.49 5.32
C THR A 306 -12.58 21.46 4.24
N LYS A 307 -11.36 21.52 3.71
CA LYS A 307 -10.87 20.54 2.72
C LYS A 307 -10.71 19.14 3.32
N PHE A 308 -10.31 19.05 4.57
CA PHE A 308 -10.23 17.78 5.30
C PHE A 308 -11.62 17.14 5.44
N LEU A 309 -12.63 17.91 5.87
CA LEU A 309 -14.01 17.42 6.02
C LEU A 309 -14.58 16.94 4.67
N GLU A 310 -14.30 17.66 3.58
CA GLU A 310 -14.66 17.25 2.22
C GLU A 310 -13.96 15.95 1.79
N ALA A 311 -12.68 15.79 2.11
CA ALA A 311 -11.94 14.56 1.81
C ALA A 311 -12.48 13.36 2.60
N VAL A 312 -12.83 13.56 3.87
CA VAL A 312 -13.48 12.53 4.69
C VAL A 312 -14.87 12.19 4.15
N PHE A 313 -15.64 13.19 3.70
CA PHE A 313 -16.94 12.95 3.06
C PHE A 313 -16.81 12.06 1.81
N LYS A 314 -15.78 12.25 0.98
CA LYS A 314 -15.58 11.40 -0.21
C LYS A 314 -15.36 9.93 0.13
N GLN A 315 -14.67 9.63 1.24
CA GLN A 315 -14.37 8.25 1.65
C GLN A 315 -15.48 7.63 2.52
N THR A 316 -16.17 8.44 3.31
CA THR A 316 -17.15 7.97 4.31
C THR A 316 -18.60 8.24 3.95
N ASN A 317 -18.87 9.12 2.97
CA ASN A 317 -20.19 9.65 2.65
C ASN A 317 -20.90 10.41 3.81
N ILE A 318 -20.21 10.66 4.94
CA ILE A 318 -20.74 11.46 6.06
C ILE A 318 -20.56 12.93 5.72
N VAL A 319 -21.65 13.68 5.57
CA VAL A 319 -21.59 15.12 5.21
C VAL A 319 -20.85 15.96 6.25
N PRO A 320 -20.07 16.99 5.87
CA PRO A 320 -19.20 17.76 6.78
C PRO A 320 -19.85 18.25 8.08
N HIS A 321 -21.10 18.73 8.03
CA HIS A 321 -21.81 19.24 9.21
C HIS A 321 -22.29 18.14 10.17
N HIS A 322 -22.23 16.87 9.75
CA HIS A 322 -22.50 15.72 10.61
C HIS A 322 -21.22 15.04 11.11
N GLN A 323 -20.03 15.53 10.76
CA GLN A 323 -18.76 14.93 11.18
C GLN A 323 -18.33 15.49 12.55
N GLU A 324 -18.35 14.65 13.57
CA GLU A 324 -17.83 14.95 14.91
C GLU A 324 -16.57 14.11 15.16
N TYR A 325 -15.49 14.75 15.63
CA TYR A 325 -14.19 14.10 15.78
C TYR A 325 -13.76 14.01 17.23
N PHE A 326 -13.09 12.90 17.57
CA PHE A 326 -12.46 12.68 18.86
C PHE A 326 -11.00 12.26 18.65
N PHE A 327 -10.12 12.71 19.53
CA PHE A 327 -8.71 12.29 19.58
C PHE A 327 -8.34 11.95 21.02
N GLU A 328 -7.80 10.75 21.24
CA GLU A 328 -7.44 10.26 22.59
C GLU A 328 -8.57 10.42 23.61
N GLY A 329 -9.82 10.13 23.20
CA GLY A 329 -11.02 10.22 24.05
C GLY A 329 -11.58 11.63 24.27
N HIS A 330 -10.98 12.66 23.70
CA HIS A 330 -11.43 14.05 23.85
C HIS A 330 -12.06 14.57 22.56
N LEU A 331 -13.12 15.39 22.69
CA LEU A 331 -13.70 16.09 21.53
C LEU A 331 -12.61 16.93 20.86
N TYR A 332 -12.47 16.75 19.55
CA TYR A 332 -11.47 17.42 18.73
C TYR A 332 -12.17 18.42 17.81
N GLU A 333 -12.25 19.67 18.27
CA GLU A 333 -12.89 20.75 17.53
C GLU A 333 -12.00 21.24 16.38
N LEU A 334 -12.47 21.07 15.15
CA LEU A 334 -11.80 21.56 13.94
C LEU A 334 -12.27 22.98 13.62
N ASP A 335 -11.45 23.99 13.93
CA ASP A 335 -11.67 25.35 13.40
C ASP A 335 -11.63 25.28 11.85
N PRO A 336 -12.64 25.83 11.13
CA PRO A 336 -12.70 25.79 9.67
C PRO A 336 -11.44 26.30 8.95
N ASN A 337 -10.71 27.22 9.56
CA ASN A 337 -9.49 27.83 9.00
C ASN A 337 -8.20 27.18 9.51
N LEU A 338 -8.28 26.21 10.43
CA LEU A 338 -7.11 25.47 10.90
C LEU A 338 -6.47 24.72 9.74
N GLN A 339 -5.17 24.91 9.56
CA GLN A 339 -4.41 24.24 8.52
C GLN A 339 -3.99 22.83 9.00
N ALA A 340 -3.93 21.88 8.07
CA ALA A 340 -3.71 20.46 8.36
C ALA A 340 -2.40 20.17 9.11
N HIS A 341 -1.33 20.94 8.89
CA HIS A 341 -0.08 20.77 9.66
C HIS A 341 -0.22 21.06 11.15
N ASN A 342 -1.27 21.78 11.56
CA ASN A 342 -1.60 22.06 12.95
C ASN A 342 -2.57 21.02 13.54
N PHE A 343 -2.95 19.98 12.79
CA PHE A 343 -3.77 18.91 13.32
C PHE A 343 -3.00 18.07 14.34
N CYS A 344 -3.74 17.36 15.21
CA CYS A 344 -3.16 16.31 16.03
C CYS A 344 -2.44 15.28 15.14
N LYS A 345 -1.29 14.79 15.60
CA LYS A 345 -0.54 13.75 14.88
C LYS A 345 -1.25 12.42 15.06
N THR A 346 -1.83 11.92 13.98
CA THR A 346 -2.50 10.61 13.97
C THR A 346 -1.55 9.51 13.48
N THR A 347 -1.91 8.28 13.82
CA THR A 347 -1.32 7.06 13.25
C THR A 347 -2.45 6.04 13.10
N GLU A 348 -2.21 4.93 12.40
CA GLU A 348 -3.17 3.83 12.34
C GLU A 348 -3.62 3.30 13.70
N HIS A 349 -2.73 3.38 14.71
CA HIS A 349 -2.99 2.94 16.08
C HIS A 349 -3.53 4.05 16.99
N ASN A 350 -3.50 5.30 16.53
CA ASN A 350 -4.05 6.45 17.24
C ASN A 350 -4.72 7.40 16.23
N PRO A 351 -5.84 6.98 15.60
CA PRO A 351 -6.51 7.76 14.57
C PRO A 351 -7.43 8.83 15.18
N LEU A 352 -7.83 9.80 14.35
CA LEU A 352 -9.00 10.63 14.65
C LEU A 352 -10.26 9.76 14.57
N THR A 353 -11.00 9.67 15.66
CA THR A 353 -12.25 8.90 15.69
C THR A 353 -13.40 9.77 15.18
N LEU A 354 -14.04 9.34 14.09
CA LEU A 354 -15.17 10.03 13.47
C LEU A 354 -16.50 9.42 13.93
N LEU A 355 -17.42 10.28 14.34
CA LEU A 355 -18.80 9.99 14.67
C LEU A 355 -19.74 10.84 13.79
N SER A 356 -20.63 10.19 13.05
CA SER A 356 -21.78 10.86 12.40
C SER A 356 -22.87 11.24 13.40
N THR A 357 -23.25 12.51 13.42
CA THR A 357 -24.37 13.05 14.23
C THR A 357 -25.73 12.91 13.55
N ALA A 358 -25.78 12.42 12.30
CA ALA A 358 -27.02 12.28 11.55
C ALA A 358 -28.04 11.37 12.26
N GLU A 359 -29.31 11.78 12.25
CA GLU A 359 -30.41 11.05 12.92
C GLU A 359 -30.75 9.71 12.23
N GLN A 360 -30.38 9.53 10.96
CA GLN A 360 -30.63 8.31 10.19
C GLN A 360 -29.47 7.30 10.35
N PRO A 361 -29.74 5.98 10.43
CA PRO A 361 -28.72 4.96 10.36
C PRO A 361 -28.29 4.78 8.89
N GLU A 362 -27.09 5.25 8.53
CA GLU A 362 -26.45 4.82 7.28
C GLU A 362 -25.88 3.40 7.45
N ASP A 363 -25.89 2.62 6.37
CA ASP A 363 -25.48 1.20 6.39
C ASP A 363 -24.06 1.02 6.95
N VAL A 364 -23.88 0.08 7.88
CA VAL A 364 -22.56 -0.31 8.41
C VAL A 364 -21.82 -1.06 7.31
N VAL A 365 -20.86 -0.40 6.65
CA VAL A 365 -20.16 -0.98 5.49
C VAL A 365 -19.10 -2.02 5.89
N GLY A 366 -18.56 -1.99 7.11
CA GLY A 366 -17.55 -2.94 7.58
C GLY A 366 -16.27 -2.94 6.71
N VAL A 367 -15.31 -3.82 7.04
CA VAL A 367 -14.13 -4.01 6.19
C VAL A 367 -14.53 -4.80 4.94
N ARG A 368 -14.32 -4.22 3.76
CA ARG A 368 -14.49 -4.93 2.49
C ARG A 368 -13.27 -5.82 2.25
N TYR A 369 -13.48 -7.15 2.22
CA TYR A 369 -12.44 -8.11 1.84
C TYR A 369 -13.03 -9.18 0.93
N ARG A 370 -12.17 -9.85 0.16
CA ARG A 370 -12.56 -11.02 -0.64
C ARG A 370 -12.26 -12.28 0.17
N ASP A 371 -13.22 -13.20 0.27
CA ASP A 371 -13.04 -14.48 0.97
C ASP A 371 -11.86 -15.29 0.36
N PRO A 372 -10.78 -15.54 1.12
CA PRO A 372 -9.64 -16.33 0.65
C PRO A 372 -10.02 -17.73 0.17
N ALA A 373 -11.08 -18.35 0.73
CA ALA A 373 -11.55 -19.67 0.35
C ALA A 373 -12.01 -19.75 -1.12
N LEU A 374 -12.47 -18.63 -1.69
CA LEU A 374 -12.86 -18.53 -3.11
C LEU A 374 -11.65 -18.45 -4.07
N SER A 375 -10.44 -18.29 -3.52
CA SER A 375 -9.19 -18.16 -4.29
C SER A 375 -8.22 -19.34 -4.11
N PHE A 376 -8.58 -20.35 -3.30
CA PHE A 376 -7.81 -21.59 -3.23
C PHE A 376 -7.94 -22.39 -4.54
N PRO A 377 -6.84 -22.63 -5.26
CA PRO A 377 -6.87 -23.47 -6.45
C PRO A 377 -7.19 -24.92 -6.04
N LYS A 378 -8.03 -25.60 -6.83
CA LYS A 378 -8.22 -27.04 -6.68
C LYS A 378 -6.88 -27.73 -6.95
N LEU A 379 -6.28 -28.32 -5.92
CA LEU A 379 -5.07 -29.14 -6.03
C LEU A 379 -5.35 -30.30 -6.98
N VAL A 380 -4.82 -30.22 -8.21
CA VAL A 380 -4.90 -31.30 -9.18
C VAL A 380 -3.84 -32.34 -8.78
N PRO A 381 -4.19 -33.63 -8.59
CA PRO A 381 -3.27 -34.66 -8.11
C PRO A 381 -2.19 -35.09 -9.12
N LYS A 382 -1.91 -34.27 -10.15
CA LYS A 382 -0.82 -34.50 -11.10
C LYS A 382 0.48 -33.97 -10.51
N VAL A 383 1.46 -34.84 -10.35
CA VAL A 383 2.82 -34.47 -9.93
C VAL A 383 3.52 -33.81 -11.12
N ASP A 384 3.31 -32.51 -11.28
CA ASP A 384 4.12 -31.65 -12.15
C ASP A 384 4.87 -30.67 -11.24
N VAL A 385 6.20 -30.82 -11.18
CA VAL A 385 7.09 -30.04 -10.32
C VAL A 385 6.97 -28.53 -10.58
N SER A 386 6.69 -28.12 -11.81
CA SER A 386 6.48 -26.72 -12.16
C SER A 386 5.14 -26.19 -11.63
N SER A 387 4.07 -26.98 -11.76
CA SER A 387 2.74 -26.66 -11.21
C SER A 387 2.69 -26.67 -9.68
N LEU A 388 3.48 -27.53 -9.03
CA LEU A 388 3.58 -27.65 -7.57
C LEU A 388 4.32 -26.46 -6.94
N CYS A 389 5.30 -25.87 -7.65
CA CYS A 389 5.95 -24.63 -7.24
C CYS A 389 5.00 -23.42 -7.38
N SER A 390 4.25 -23.32 -8.49
CA SER A 390 3.21 -22.29 -8.66
C SER A 390 2.00 -22.46 -7.74
N GLY A 391 1.75 -23.68 -7.24
CA GLY A 391 0.72 -23.96 -6.23
C GLY A 391 1.17 -23.73 -4.78
N ARG A 392 2.49 -23.65 -4.53
CA ARG A 392 3.10 -23.38 -3.20
C ARG A 392 3.31 -21.89 -2.90
N THR A 393 3.27 -21.03 -3.92
CA THR A 393 3.17 -19.57 -3.75
C THR A 393 1.78 -19.13 -3.26
N VAL A 394 0.80 -20.03 -3.25
CA VAL A 394 -0.47 -19.91 -2.50
C VAL A 394 -0.25 -20.48 -1.08
N PRO A 395 -0.81 -19.89 0.01
CA PRO A 395 -0.29 -20.11 1.37
C PRO A 395 -0.20 -21.59 1.76
N SER A 396 1.04 -22.06 1.95
CA SER A 396 1.34 -23.36 2.54
C SER A 396 0.89 -23.37 4.01
N ARG A 397 0.03 -24.32 4.39
CA ARG A 397 -0.28 -24.65 5.80
C ARG A 397 1.02 -24.91 6.57
N ARG A 398 1.45 -23.99 7.43
CA ARG A 398 2.35 -24.32 8.54
C ARG A 398 1.52 -24.88 9.70
N VAL A 399 1.77 -26.14 10.05
CA VAL A 399 1.28 -26.78 11.29
C VAL A 399 2.36 -26.59 12.36
N PRO A 400 2.08 -25.93 13.50
CA PRO A 400 3.01 -25.93 14.65
C PRO A 400 2.88 -27.25 15.45
N PRO A 401 3.96 -27.68 16.14
CA PRO A 401 4.02 -28.98 16.82
C PRO A 401 3.13 -29.05 18.08
N ARG A 402 2.71 -30.28 18.41
CA ARG A 402 1.81 -30.66 19.51
C ARG A 402 2.30 -30.23 20.91
N ALA A 403 1.30 -29.96 21.75
CA ALA A 403 1.33 -29.66 23.18
C ALA A 403 2.16 -30.62 24.05
N GLY A 404 2.75 -30.07 25.10
CA GLY A 404 3.32 -30.81 26.23
C GLY A 404 3.37 -29.95 27.51
N ALA A 405 2.62 -30.40 28.51
CA ALA A 405 2.72 -30.12 29.96
C ALA A 405 2.31 -28.72 30.50
N ALA A 406 1.24 -28.73 31.29
CA ALA A 406 0.93 -27.73 32.32
C ALA A 406 1.92 -27.86 33.52
N PRO A 407 2.00 -26.83 34.39
CA PRO A 407 1.30 -27.00 35.67
C PRO A 407 0.48 -25.79 36.14
N THR A 408 -0.55 -26.13 36.91
CA THR A 408 -1.53 -25.36 37.68
C THR A 408 -0.94 -24.34 38.65
N PHE A 409 -1.61 -23.19 38.85
CA PHE A 409 -1.75 -22.53 40.18
C PHE A 409 -3.03 -21.68 40.28
N SER A 410 -3.71 -21.81 41.42
CA SER A 410 -4.95 -21.17 41.88
C SER A 410 -4.74 -19.73 42.40
N PRO A 411 -5.80 -18.89 42.51
CA PRO A 411 -5.67 -17.47 42.83
C PRO A 411 -5.57 -17.22 44.34
N THR A 412 -4.71 -16.30 44.75
CA THR A 412 -4.74 -15.65 46.06
C THR A 412 -4.90 -14.14 45.85
N GLN A 413 -5.96 -13.57 46.44
CA GLN A 413 -6.18 -12.13 46.55
C GLN A 413 -5.11 -11.47 47.43
N PRO A 414 -4.87 -10.15 47.27
CA PRO A 414 -4.48 -9.34 48.41
C PRO A 414 -5.40 -8.15 48.69
N HIS A 415 -5.41 -7.84 49.98
CA HIS A 415 -6.19 -6.88 50.75
C HIS A 415 -5.93 -5.40 50.41
N PHE A 416 -6.97 -4.59 50.65
CA PHE A 416 -6.96 -3.13 50.76
C PHE A 416 -6.40 -2.69 52.12
N GLU A 417 -5.53 -1.67 52.14
CA GLU A 417 -5.30 -0.82 53.31
C GLU A 417 -5.41 0.65 52.88
N ALA A 418 -6.28 1.37 53.58
CA ALA A 418 -6.62 2.77 53.34
C ALA A 418 -5.93 3.66 54.38
N THR A 419 -5.35 4.78 53.94
CA THR A 419 -5.04 5.91 54.81
C THR A 419 -5.80 7.15 54.36
N ARG A 420 -6.63 7.63 55.29
CA ARG A 420 -7.42 8.87 55.26
C ARG A 420 -6.53 10.07 55.60
N GLU A 421 -6.74 11.19 54.92
CA GLU A 421 -6.53 12.52 55.52
C GLU A 421 -7.60 13.50 55.01
N GLU A 422 -8.24 14.20 55.95
CA GLU A 422 -9.37 15.11 55.77
C GLU A 422 -8.93 16.58 55.76
N ALA A 423 -9.35 17.30 54.72
CA ALA A 423 -9.94 18.64 54.68
C ALA A 423 -9.31 19.88 55.39
N ALA A 424 -8.99 20.90 54.58
CA ALA A 424 -9.41 22.29 54.78
C ALA A 424 -9.53 23.03 53.40
N ALA A 425 -10.59 23.83 53.21
CA ALA A 425 -11.10 24.36 51.91
C ALA A 425 -10.60 25.79 51.55
N PRO A 426 -11.09 26.51 50.50
CA PRO A 426 -11.81 26.11 49.27
C PRO A 426 -11.23 26.71 47.96
N SER A 427 -11.82 26.31 46.82
CA SER A 427 -11.76 26.94 45.48
C SER A 427 -10.42 26.93 44.72
N SER A 428 -10.22 25.90 43.86
CA SER A 428 -9.48 25.99 42.57
C SER A 428 -9.01 24.62 42.00
N ARG A 429 -9.21 23.50 42.69
CA ARG A 429 -8.79 22.17 42.19
C ARG A 429 -9.95 21.33 41.67
N ARG A 430 -10.29 21.49 40.38
CA ARG A 430 -10.96 20.46 39.56
C ARG A 430 -10.33 20.48 38.17
N ARG A 431 -9.11 19.94 38.06
CA ARG A 431 -8.46 19.59 36.76
C ARG A 431 -7.17 18.76 36.87
N ALA A 432 -6.73 18.37 38.06
CA ALA A 432 -5.41 17.72 38.24
C ALA A 432 -5.46 16.25 38.71
N GLY A 433 -6.63 15.62 38.81
CA GLY A 433 -6.76 14.28 39.38
C GLY A 433 -6.61 13.10 38.40
N GLY A 434 -6.79 13.32 37.10
CA GLY A 434 -6.70 12.26 36.07
C GLY A 434 -5.31 12.07 35.46
N CYS A 435 -4.37 12.98 35.70
CA CYS A 435 -3.11 13.05 34.95
C CYS A 435 -1.98 12.16 35.48
N LEU A 436 -2.16 11.40 36.56
CA LEU A 436 -1.06 10.64 37.18
C LEU A 436 -1.10 9.12 36.96
N TRP A 437 -2.19 8.57 36.40
CA TRP A 437 -2.31 7.11 36.20
C TRP A 437 -2.14 6.63 34.75
N LEU A 438 -2.37 7.49 33.76
CA LEU A 438 -2.22 7.15 32.33
C LEU A 438 -0.75 6.96 31.88
N GLY A 439 0.21 7.45 32.67
CA GLY A 439 1.65 7.23 32.40
C GLY A 439 2.14 5.81 32.69
N PHE A 440 1.39 5.01 33.46
CA PHE A 440 1.89 3.70 33.92
C PHE A 440 1.55 2.55 32.96
N CYS A 441 0.46 2.65 32.19
CA CYS A 441 0.01 1.59 31.28
C CYS A 441 0.73 1.57 29.92
N SER A 442 1.57 2.57 29.62
CA SER A 442 2.33 2.67 28.36
C SER A 442 3.49 1.65 28.24
N ARG A 443 3.79 0.85 29.28
CA ARG A 443 5.01 0.02 29.34
C ARG A 443 4.90 -1.46 28.98
N ASN A 444 3.73 -2.02 28.67
CA ASN A 444 3.61 -3.47 28.47
C ASN A 444 2.63 -3.88 27.34
N ILE A 445 2.96 -3.59 26.08
CA ILE A 445 2.28 -4.23 24.93
C ILE A 445 3.32 -4.91 24.05
N HIS A 446 3.39 -6.24 24.17
CA HIS A 446 4.06 -7.12 23.22
C HIS A 446 3.04 -7.54 22.15
N PHE A 447 3.35 -7.27 20.87
CA PHE A 447 2.58 -7.78 19.74
C PHE A 447 3.00 -9.22 19.39
N LEU A 448 2.02 -10.10 19.12
CA LEU A 448 2.20 -11.33 18.36
C LEU A 448 1.78 -11.10 16.90
N PRO A 449 2.48 -11.67 15.91
CA PRO A 449 2.16 -11.47 14.49
C PRO A 449 0.94 -12.31 14.06
N SER A 450 0.28 -11.81 13.02
CA SER A 450 -0.92 -12.31 12.35
C SER A 450 -0.90 -13.81 12.03
N SER A 451 -1.42 -14.65 12.93
CA SER A 451 -1.74 -16.05 12.60
C SER A 451 -2.65 -16.71 13.63
N ARG A 452 -3.94 -16.36 13.71
CA ARG A 452 -4.97 -17.22 14.35
C ARG A 452 -6.33 -17.02 13.69
N TYR A 453 -6.66 -17.89 12.73
CA TYR A 453 -8.04 -18.18 12.35
C TYR A 453 -8.29 -19.66 12.61
N GLU A 454 -9.09 -19.98 13.62
CA GLU A 454 -9.86 -21.22 13.66
C GLU A 454 -11.29 -20.89 13.21
N ALA A 455 -11.84 -21.77 12.39
CA ALA A 455 -13.10 -21.60 11.69
C ALA A 455 -14.31 -21.68 12.63
N VAL A 456 -15.24 -20.74 12.49
CA VAL A 456 -16.62 -20.87 12.96
C VAL A 456 -17.57 -20.49 11.80
N PRO A 457 -18.70 -21.19 11.59
CA PRO A 457 -19.50 -21.08 10.37
C PRO A 457 -20.28 -19.76 10.28
N ALA A 458 -20.51 -19.35 9.03
CA ALA A 458 -21.34 -18.25 8.55
C ALA A 458 -22.47 -17.76 9.48
N GLY A 459 -22.42 -16.47 9.78
CA GLY A 459 -23.52 -15.67 10.33
C GLY A 459 -23.04 -14.22 10.51
N VAL A 460 -23.75 -13.26 9.92
CA VAL A 460 -23.53 -11.83 10.19
C VAL A 460 -24.02 -11.55 11.62
N PRO A 461 -23.18 -11.09 12.57
CA PRO A 461 -23.66 -10.73 13.90
C PRO A 461 -24.41 -9.40 13.83
N ALA A 462 -25.63 -9.37 14.36
CA ALA A 462 -26.47 -8.18 14.43
C ALA A 462 -25.90 -7.15 15.44
N LEU A 463 -25.44 -6.01 14.92
CA LEU A 463 -25.00 -4.82 15.69
C LEU A 463 -26.18 -4.09 16.36
N LYS A 464 -26.68 -4.62 17.48
CA LYS A 464 -27.69 -3.92 18.31
C LYS A 464 -27.08 -2.92 19.31
N ASP A 465 -25.77 -2.98 19.58
CA ASP A 465 -25.14 -2.17 20.65
C ASP A 465 -24.58 -0.82 20.19
N LEU A 466 -24.29 -0.63 18.90
CA LEU A 466 -23.85 0.67 18.36
C LEU A 466 -24.97 1.73 18.43
N ALA A 467 -26.21 1.30 18.26
CA ALA A 467 -27.39 2.14 18.46
C ALA A 467 -27.53 2.59 19.92
N ALA A 468 -27.12 1.75 20.89
CA ALA A 468 -27.17 2.09 22.32
C ALA A 468 -26.08 3.10 22.72
N VAL A 469 -24.89 3.02 22.11
CA VAL A 469 -23.82 4.03 22.28
C VAL A 469 -24.22 5.35 21.62
N LYS A 470 -24.75 5.31 20.39
CA LYS A 470 -25.30 6.47 19.68
C LYS A 470 -26.43 7.16 20.47
N THR A 471 -27.36 6.38 21.03
CA THR A 471 -28.47 6.91 21.85
C THR A 471 -27.98 7.53 23.17
N ARG A 472 -26.89 7.02 23.75
CA ARG A 472 -26.27 7.57 24.97
C ARG A 472 -25.52 8.87 24.70
N LEU A 473 -24.86 9.01 23.55
CA LEU A 473 -24.17 10.24 23.13
C LEU A 473 -25.14 11.34 22.68
N GLN A 474 -26.23 10.99 21.97
CA GLN A 474 -27.21 11.96 21.45
C GLN A 474 -28.17 12.52 22.52
N ARG A 475 -28.31 11.86 23.69
CA ARG A 475 -29.06 12.42 24.83
C ARG A 475 -28.17 13.36 25.62
N GLY A 476 -28.01 14.59 25.13
CA GLY A 476 -27.36 15.71 25.83
C GLY A 476 -28.10 16.20 27.08
N SER A 477 -28.36 15.32 28.05
CA SER A 477 -28.77 15.71 29.40
C SER A 477 -27.54 15.79 30.29
N PRO A 478 -27.43 16.78 31.21
CA PRO A 478 -26.30 16.90 32.11
C PRO A 478 -26.29 15.69 33.04
N LEU A 479 -25.48 14.68 32.70
CA LEU A 479 -25.24 13.54 33.57
C LEU A 479 -24.37 14.02 34.75
N PRO A 480 -24.70 13.63 35.99
CA PRO A 480 -23.87 14.00 37.14
C PRO A 480 -22.43 13.48 36.95
N PRO A 481 -21.45 14.13 37.59
CA PRO A 481 -20.02 13.97 37.31
C PRO A 481 -19.43 12.54 37.29
N PRO A 482 -20.01 11.49 37.91
CA PRO A 482 -19.45 10.14 37.79
C PRO A 482 -19.62 9.48 36.42
N HIS A 483 -20.57 9.90 35.58
CA HIS A 483 -20.91 9.18 34.34
C HIS A 483 -20.28 9.74 33.05
N ALA A 484 -19.84 11.00 33.06
CA ALA A 484 -19.10 11.60 31.94
C ALA A 484 -17.67 11.06 31.83
N LEU A 485 -17.06 10.64 32.95
CA LEU A 485 -15.79 9.91 32.96
C LEU A 485 -15.91 8.55 32.26
N HIS A 486 -17.07 7.88 32.40
CA HIS A 486 -17.26 6.53 31.90
C HIS A 486 -17.34 6.45 30.37
N VAL A 487 -17.98 7.43 29.72
CA VAL A 487 -18.07 7.49 28.24
C VAL A 487 -16.72 7.85 27.62
N ALA A 488 -15.94 8.72 28.28
CA ALA A 488 -14.57 9.02 27.86
C ALA A 488 -13.61 7.83 28.10
N GLU A 489 -13.80 7.06 29.19
CA GLU A 489 -13.09 5.80 29.45
C GLU A 489 -13.47 4.71 28.44
N GLU A 490 -14.75 4.57 28.07
CA GLU A 490 -15.23 3.64 27.05
C GLU A 490 -14.68 4.01 25.66
N LEU A 491 -14.71 5.29 25.27
CA LEU A 491 -14.13 5.76 24.00
C LEU A 491 -12.60 5.66 23.98
N SER A 492 -11.94 5.87 25.13
CA SER A 492 -10.49 5.66 25.29
C SER A 492 -10.13 4.18 25.15
N GLN A 493 -10.92 3.26 25.71
CA GLN A 493 -10.76 1.81 25.51
C GLN A 493 -11.03 1.39 24.06
N CYS A 494 -12.02 2.00 23.39
CA CYS A 494 -12.29 1.82 21.96
C CYS A 494 -11.09 2.25 21.09
N SER A 495 -10.50 3.40 21.43
CA SER A 495 -9.36 3.98 20.71
C SER A 495 -8.03 3.25 20.99
N HIS A 496 -7.86 2.66 22.18
CA HIS A 496 -6.61 2.00 22.58
C HIS A 496 -6.53 0.50 22.23
N ASN A 497 -7.66 -0.16 21.92
CA ASN A 497 -7.72 -1.62 21.74
C ASN A 497 -8.48 -2.06 20.47
N ILE A 498 -8.14 -1.47 19.31
CA ILE A 498 -8.78 -1.74 18.01
C ILE A 498 -8.75 -3.23 17.60
N SER A 499 -7.89 -4.07 18.18
CA SER A 499 -7.79 -5.51 17.88
C SER A 499 -8.70 -6.44 18.71
N ASP A 500 -9.28 -6.00 19.83
CA ASP A 500 -9.96 -6.89 20.79
C ASP A 500 -11.51 -6.77 20.81
N PHE A 501 -12.11 -6.13 19.80
CA PHE A 501 -13.51 -5.68 19.80
C PHE A 501 -14.62 -6.74 19.62
N GLN A 502 -14.41 -8.01 20.01
CA GLN A 502 -15.48 -9.02 20.04
C GLN A 502 -15.72 -9.61 21.44
N GLY A 503 -14.66 -9.93 22.20
CA GLY A 503 -14.83 -10.56 23.51
C GLY A 503 -15.30 -9.62 24.62
N ALA A 504 -14.91 -8.34 24.57
CA ALA A 504 -15.30 -7.35 25.57
C ALA A 504 -16.79 -6.96 25.48
N LEU A 505 -17.33 -6.89 24.25
CA LEU A 505 -18.75 -6.63 23.98
C LEU A 505 -19.64 -7.74 24.56
N ASP A 506 -19.24 -9.00 24.43
CA ASP A 506 -19.97 -10.15 24.99
C ASP A 506 -19.99 -10.16 26.52
N SER A 507 -18.90 -9.73 27.16
CA SER A 507 -18.81 -9.65 28.62
C SER A 507 -19.71 -8.54 29.20
N ILE A 508 -19.72 -7.37 28.55
CA ILE A 508 -20.59 -6.22 28.91
C ILE A 508 -22.07 -6.57 28.68
N LEU A 509 -22.39 -7.27 27.59
CA LEU A 509 -23.74 -7.81 27.33
C LEU A 509 -24.19 -8.80 28.42
N SER A 510 -23.28 -9.64 28.94
CA SER A 510 -23.62 -10.63 29.97
C SER A 510 -23.97 -10.00 31.32
N GLU A 511 -23.33 -8.88 31.68
CA GLU A 511 -23.64 -8.15 32.92
C GLU A 511 -24.94 -7.37 32.81
N VAL A 512 -25.23 -6.77 31.64
CA VAL A 512 -26.49 -6.07 31.38
C VAL A 512 -27.69 -7.02 31.38
N VAL A 513 -27.52 -8.29 30.98
CA VAL A 513 -28.57 -9.31 31.06
C VAL A 513 -28.84 -9.74 32.51
N LYS A 514 -27.81 -9.81 33.37
CA LYS A 514 -27.96 -10.13 34.80
C LYS A 514 -28.70 -9.03 35.55
N ASP A 515 -28.37 -7.77 35.30
CA ASP A 515 -29.06 -6.64 35.95
C ASP A 515 -30.52 -6.50 35.52
N ARG A 516 -30.87 -6.98 34.31
CA ARG A 516 -32.25 -6.98 33.82
C ARG A 516 -33.12 -8.06 34.47
N GLN A 517 -32.52 -9.13 34.99
CA GLN A 517 -33.22 -10.23 35.66
C GLN A 517 -33.50 -9.90 37.13
N GLN A 518 -32.61 -9.13 37.78
CA GLN A 518 -32.81 -8.64 39.14
C GLN A 518 -33.97 -7.63 39.27
N VAL A 519 -34.22 -6.82 38.23
CA VAL A 519 -35.29 -5.79 38.22
C VAL A 519 -36.70 -6.37 37.93
N LEU A 520 -36.80 -7.62 37.48
CA LEU A 520 -38.07 -8.31 37.22
C LEU A 520 -38.56 -9.19 38.38
N GLU A 521 -37.72 -9.47 39.39
CA GLU A 521 -38.11 -10.21 40.60
C GLU A 521 -38.51 -9.30 41.78
N ASP A 522 -38.23 -7.99 41.71
CA ASP A 522 -38.61 -6.98 42.73
C ASP A 522 -39.87 -6.15 42.36
N LYS A 523 -40.74 -6.67 41.49
CA LYS A 523 -42.11 -6.17 41.24
C LYS A 523 -43.12 -7.30 41.34
#